data_AF-A0A9D6SHU0-F1
#
_entry.id   AF-A0A9D6SHU0-F1
#
_cell.length_a   1.000
_cell.length_b   1.000
_cell.length_c   1.000
_cell.angle_alpha   90.00
_cell.angle_beta   90.00
_cell.angle_gamma   90.00
#
_symmetry.space_group_name_H-M   'P 1'
#
loop_
_entity.id
_entity.type
_entity.pdbx_description
1 polymer ?
#
loop_
_entity_poly.entity_id
_entity_poly.type
_entity_poly.pdbx_seq_one_letter_code
_entity_poly.pdbx_strand_id
1 'polypeptide(L)'
;MWSLERNTFILLIFLTLIIMFVITGFIVKAYHAKEKALAEEWYLRGEAELKAGRANEAIEDLRTALTYSRDNSLYVLVLAQALGAANRQEEARAYLLSLWEEEPGNETVNLELGRSAVKQGRV
;
A
#
# COMPACT_ATOMS: atom_id res chain seq x y z
N MET A 1 26.16 49.98 -13.09
CA MET A 1 25.49 49.71 -11.80
C MET A 1 24.20 48.88 -11.95
N TRP A 2 23.35 49.11 -12.97
CA TRP A 2 22.09 48.36 -13.18
C TRP A 2 22.23 46.83 -13.41
N SER A 3 23.37 46.35 -13.94
CA SER A 3 23.63 44.92 -14.14
C SER A 3 24.06 44.17 -12.87
N LEU A 4 24.70 44.83 -11.91
CA LEU A 4 25.11 44.20 -10.64
C LEU A 4 23.89 43.93 -9.75
N GLU A 5 23.00 44.90 -9.60
CA GLU A 5 21.75 44.75 -8.83
C GLU A 5 20.87 43.62 -9.39
N ARG A 6 20.74 43.53 -10.71
CA ARG A 6 20.00 42.45 -11.37
C ARG A 6 20.62 41.08 -11.13
N ASN A 7 21.95 40.96 -11.23
CA ASN A 7 22.63 39.67 -11.01
C ASN A 7 22.52 39.22 -9.55
N THR A 8 22.67 40.13 -8.58
CA THR A 8 22.49 39.84 -7.15
C THR A 8 21.06 39.39 -6.85
N PHE A 9 20.06 40.08 -7.42
CA PHE A 9 18.66 39.72 -7.26
C PHE A 9 18.35 38.31 -7.82
N ILE A 10 18.87 37.99 -9.01
CA ILE A 10 18.73 36.66 -9.61
C ILE A 10 19.39 35.59 -8.73
N LEU A 11 20.59 35.83 -8.21
CA LEU A 11 21.28 34.89 -7.32
C LEU A 11 20.48 34.63 -6.04
N LEU A 12 19.87 35.65 -5.44
CA LEU A 12 19.04 35.50 -4.25
C LEU A 12 17.77 34.67 -4.54
N ILE A 13 17.14 34.89 -5.70
CA ILE A 13 15.99 34.07 -6.13
C ILE A 13 16.44 32.61 -6.31
N PHE A 14 17.53 32.36 -7.02
CA PHE A 14 18.05 31.00 -7.21
C PHE A 14 18.37 30.33 -5.88
N LEU A 15 19.03 31.04 -4.95
CA LEU A 15 19.32 30.52 -3.62
C LEU A 15 18.04 30.17 -2.85
N THR A 16 17.03 31.04 -2.91
CA THR A 16 15.72 30.80 -2.27
C THR A 16 15.03 29.58 -2.87
N LEU A 17 15.04 29.43 -4.19
CA LEU A 17 14.47 28.26 -4.88
C LEU A 17 15.19 26.96 -4.51
N ILE A 18 16.53 26.99 -4.45
CA ILE A 18 17.33 25.82 -4.02
C ILE A 18 16.96 25.43 -2.58
N ILE A 19 16.86 26.39 -1.67
CA ILE A 19 16.46 26.15 -0.28
C ILE A 19 15.06 25.54 -0.21
N MET A 20 14.08 26.13 -0.91
CA MET A 20 12.72 25.59 -0.97
C MET A 20 12.69 24.16 -1.52
N PHE A 21 13.46 23.89 -2.57
CA PHE A 21 13.55 22.56 -3.17
C PHE A 21 14.11 21.52 -2.18
N VAL A 22 15.18 21.87 -1.46
CA VAL A 22 15.80 20.99 -0.46
C VAL A 22 14.82 20.71 0.69
N ILE A 23 14.16 21.75 1.22
CA ILE A 23 13.15 21.61 2.29
C ILE A 23 12.00 20.71 1.82
N THR A 24 11.48 20.96 0.62
CA THR A 24 10.37 20.17 0.05
C THR A 24 10.77 18.71 -0.11
N GLY A 25 11.96 18.44 -0.66
CA GLY A 25 12.47 17.08 -0.81
C GLY A 25 12.60 16.34 0.53
N PHE A 26 13.05 17.03 1.58
CA PHE A 26 13.13 16.46 2.92
C PHE A 26 11.75 16.14 3.50
N ILE A 27 10.79 17.07 3.39
CA ILE A 27 9.40 16.88 3.87
C ILE A 27 8.75 15.70 3.15
N VAL A 28 8.86 15.62 1.82
CA VAL A 28 8.27 14.53 1.03
C VAL A 28 8.88 13.19 1.43
N LYS A 29 10.21 13.12 1.61
CA LYS A 29 10.88 11.90 2.05
C LYS A 29 10.42 11.46 3.46
N ALA A 30 10.33 12.39 4.40
CA ALA A 30 9.88 12.11 5.76
C ALA A 30 8.41 11.67 5.78
N TYR A 31 7.56 12.29 4.96
CA TYR A 31 6.16 11.95 4.81
C TYR A 31 5.97 10.51 4.31
N HIS A 32 6.63 10.13 3.22
CA HIS A 32 6.56 8.76 2.71
C HIS A 32 7.16 7.71 3.66
N ALA A 33 8.20 8.07 4.42
CA ALA A 33 8.72 7.18 5.45
C ALA A 33 7.68 6.92 6.54
N LYS A 34 6.92 7.95 6.94
CA LYS A 34 5.84 7.83 7.91
C LYS A 34 4.66 7.02 7.37
N GLU A 35 4.24 7.26 6.12
CA GLU A 35 3.19 6.45 5.49
C GLU A 35 3.56 4.97 5.45
N LYS A 36 4.80 4.64 5.05
CA LYS A 36 5.29 3.26 5.04
C LYS A 36 5.26 2.62 6.42
N ALA A 37 5.72 3.34 7.45
CA ALA A 37 5.72 2.84 8.82
C ALA A 37 4.29 2.57 9.34
N LEU A 38 3.34 3.48 9.06
CA LEU A 38 1.93 3.28 9.40
C LEU A 38 1.34 2.08 8.66
N ALA A 39 1.61 1.97 7.35
CA ALA A 39 1.13 0.86 6.54
C ALA A 39 1.63 -0.49 7.09
N GLU A 40 2.91 -0.56 7.46
CA GLU A 40 3.54 -1.75 8.05
C GLU A 40 2.94 -2.09 9.43
N GLU A 41 2.73 -1.10 10.30
CA GLU A 41 2.13 -1.33 11.62
C GLU A 41 0.72 -1.94 11.49
N TRP A 42 -0.14 -1.35 10.67
CA TRP A 42 -1.49 -1.86 10.41
C TRP A 42 -1.46 -3.24 9.76
N TYR A 43 -0.54 -3.48 8.83
CA TYR A 43 -0.37 -4.79 8.20
C TYR A 43 0.01 -5.87 9.21
N LEU A 44 1.04 -5.63 10.04
CA LEU A 44 1.51 -6.58 11.03
C LEU A 44 0.42 -6.91 12.05
N ARG A 45 -0.36 -5.89 12.45
CA ARG A 45 -1.51 -6.09 13.32
C ARG A 45 -2.58 -6.95 12.64
N GLY A 46 -2.99 -6.62 11.42
CA GLY A 46 -3.99 -7.38 10.67
C GLY A 46 -3.55 -8.83 10.39
N GLU A 47 -2.27 -9.06 10.12
CA GLU A 47 -1.71 -10.40 9.97
C GLU A 47 -1.79 -11.20 11.28
N ALA A 48 -1.50 -10.57 12.42
CA ALA A 48 -1.63 -11.19 13.74
C ALA A 48 -3.09 -11.51 14.09
N GLU A 49 -4.03 -10.60 13.78
CA GLU A 49 -5.47 -10.80 13.93
C GLU A 49 -5.95 -12.00 13.10
N LEU A 50 -5.51 -12.10 11.85
CA LEU A 50 -5.84 -13.22 10.97
C LEU A 50 -5.31 -14.55 11.51
N LYS A 51 -4.05 -14.58 11.94
CA LYS A 51 -3.43 -15.76 12.58
C LYS A 51 -4.17 -16.19 13.85
N ALA A 52 -4.81 -15.26 14.55
CA ALA A 52 -5.60 -15.51 15.73
C ALA A 52 -7.08 -15.85 15.44
N GLY A 53 -7.46 -15.98 14.16
CA GLY A 53 -8.83 -16.32 13.74
C GLY A 53 -9.81 -15.15 13.77
N ARG A 54 -9.33 -13.92 14.03
CA ARG A 54 -10.14 -12.68 14.08
C ARG A 54 -10.18 -12.03 12.69
N ALA A 55 -10.85 -12.72 11.77
CA ALA A 55 -10.81 -12.40 10.35
C ALA A 55 -11.44 -11.03 10.01
N ASN A 56 -12.47 -10.60 10.75
CA ASN A 56 -13.12 -9.30 10.50
C ASN A 56 -12.23 -8.13 10.95
N GLU A 57 -11.59 -8.28 12.10
CA GLU A 57 -10.61 -7.32 12.63
C GLU A 57 -9.41 -7.20 11.70
N ALA A 58 -8.91 -8.34 11.19
CA ALA A 58 -7.84 -8.37 10.19
C ALA A 58 -8.21 -7.60 8.92
N ILE A 59 -9.45 -7.73 8.42
CA ILE A 59 -9.91 -7.01 7.21
C ILE A 59 -9.84 -5.49 7.41
N GLU A 60 -10.28 -4.98 8.56
CA GLU A 60 -10.25 -3.54 8.87
C GLU A 60 -8.82 -3.01 8.96
N ASP A 61 -7.94 -3.74 9.66
CA ASP A 61 -6.53 -3.38 9.80
C ASP A 61 -5.81 -3.39 8.44
N LEU A 62 -6.05 -4.41 7.60
CA LEU A 62 -5.44 -4.53 6.27
C LEU A 62 -5.94 -3.47 5.28
N ARG A 63 -7.23 -3.10 5.34
CA ARG A 63 -7.77 -1.97 4.55
C ARG A 63 -7.14 -0.64 4.98
N THR A 64 -6.89 -0.49 6.27
CA THR A 64 -6.20 0.68 6.80
C THR A 64 -4.74 0.72 6.32
N ALA A 65 -4.04 -0.42 6.33
CA ALA A 65 -2.70 -0.54 5.75
C ALA A 65 -2.67 -0.13 4.26
N LEU A 66 -3.65 -0.58 3.47
CA LEU A 66 -3.79 -0.24 2.06
C LEU A 66 -4.15 1.23 1.81
N THR A 67 -4.73 1.93 2.80
CA THR A 67 -4.96 3.39 2.68
C THR A 67 -3.62 4.15 2.60
N TYR A 68 -2.58 3.63 3.27
CA TYR A 68 -1.22 4.19 3.25
C TYR A 68 -0.30 3.55 2.17
N SER A 69 -0.64 2.35 1.67
CA SER A 69 0.15 1.63 0.66
C SER A 69 -0.76 0.90 -0.33
N ARG A 70 -1.41 1.66 -1.23
CA ARG A 70 -2.51 1.19 -2.09
C ARG A 70 -2.15 0.04 -3.02
N ASP A 71 -0.93 0.06 -3.55
CA ASP A 71 -0.48 -0.86 -4.59
C ASP A 71 0.40 -1.99 -4.01
N ASN A 72 0.30 -2.24 -2.70
CA ASN A 72 1.08 -3.28 -2.05
C ASN A 72 0.43 -4.65 -2.24
N SER A 73 0.88 -5.39 -3.25
CA SER A 73 0.34 -6.69 -3.62
C SER A 73 0.33 -7.71 -2.46
N LEU A 74 1.32 -7.64 -1.55
CA LEU A 74 1.35 -8.49 -0.36
C LEU A 74 0.19 -8.17 0.58
N TYR A 75 -0.12 -6.89 0.79
CA TYR A 75 -1.21 -6.48 1.69
C TYR A 75 -2.57 -6.84 1.10
N VAL A 76 -2.72 -6.68 -0.23
CA VAL A 76 -3.92 -7.13 -0.97
C VAL A 76 -4.11 -8.64 -0.86
N LEU A 77 -3.03 -9.42 -0.97
CA LEU A 77 -3.09 -10.88 -0.85
C LEU A 77 -3.56 -11.31 0.55
N VAL A 78 -3.00 -10.74 1.62
CA VAL A 78 -3.41 -11.06 2.99
C VAL A 78 -4.84 -10.59 3.27
N LEU A 79 -5.26 -9.46 2.68
CA LEU A 79 -6.66 -9.02 2.74
C LEU A 79 -7.59 -10.05 2.09
N ALA A 80 -7.25 -10.57 0.91
CA ALA A 80 -8.02 -11.61 0.25
C ALA A 80 -8.13 -12.89 1.10
N GLN A 81 -7.05 -13.29 1.76
CA GLN A 81 -7.06 -14.43 2.69
C GLN A 81 -7.98 -14.16 3.89
N ALA A 82 -7.94 -12.97 4.47
CA ALA A 82 -8.81 -12.57 5.58
C ALA A 82 -10.29 -12.56 5.17
N LEU A 83 -10.62 -12.03 3.97
CA LEU A 83 -11.95 -12.10 3.38
C LEU A 83 -12.41 -13.55 3.20
N GLY A 84 -11.54 -14.42 2.71
CA GLY A 84 -11.80 -15.84 2.55
C GLY A 84 -12.05 -16.56 3.90
N ALA A 85 -11.36 -16.16 4.97
CA ALA A 85 -11.56 -16.66 6.33
C ALA A 85 -12.86 -16.14 6.96
N ALA A 86 -13.30 -14.93 6.61
CA ALA A 86 -14.56 -14.33 7.03
C ALA A 86 -15.78 -14.77 6.19
N ASN A 87 -15.65 -15.80 5.35
CA ASN A 87 -16.68 -16.27 4.40
C ASN A 87 -17.13 -15.25 3.34
N ARG A 88 -16.33 -14.22 3.05
CA ARG A 88 -16.58 -13.20 2.02
C ARG A 88 -15.89 -13.58 0.70
N GLN A 89 -16.26 -14.74 0.16
CA GLN A 89 -15.53 -15.39 -0.95
C GLN A 89 -15.52 -14.58 -2.25
N GLU A 90 -16.61 -13.90 -2.58
CA GLU A 90 -16.68 -13.08 -3.81
C GLU A 90 -15.72 -11.88 -3.76
N GLU A 91 -15.64 -11.20 -2.61
CA GLU A 91 -14.68 -10.10 -2.43
C GLU A 91 -13.24 -10.62 -2.45
N ALA A 92 -12.96 -11.74 -1.76
CA ALA A 92 -11.65 -12.37 -1.78
C ALA A 92 -11.21 -12.69 -3.21
N ARG A 93 -12.12 -13.26 -4.02
CA ARG A 93 -11.87 -13.61 -5.41
C ARG A 93 -11.59 -12.38 -6.28
N ALA A 94 -12.34 -11.29 -6.09
CA ALA A 94 -12.12 -10.06 -6.84
C ALA A 94 -10.69 -9.52 -6.63
N TYR A 95 -10.20 -9.48 -5.38
CA TYR A 95 -8.83 -9.06 -5.08
C TYR A 95 -7.77 -10.04 -5.62
N LEU A 96 -8.03 -11.35 -5.59
CA LEU A 96 -7.10 -12.33 -6.16
C LEU A 96 -7.03 -12.23 -7.69
N LEU A 97 -8.15 -11.92 -8.36
CA LEU A 97 -8.18 -11.68 -9.80
C LEU A 97 -7.42 -10.42 -10.18
N SER A 98 -7.54 -9.32 -9.41
CA SER A 98 -6.73 -8.12 -9.67
C SER A 98 -5.23 -8.39 -9.51
N LEU A 99 -4.83 -9.17 -8.50
CA LEU A 99 -3.44 -9.60 -8.35
C LEU A 99 -2.97 -10.51 -9.49
N TRP A 100 -3.84 -11.39 -9.96
CA TRP A 100 -3.55 -12.26 -11.10
C TRP A 100 -3.43 -11.50 -12.41
N GLU A 101 -4.21 -10.44 -12.62
CA GLU A 101 -4.09 -9.57 -13.80
C GLU A 101 -2.74 -8.85 -13.85
N GLU A 102 -2.18 -8.48 -12.69
CA GLU A 102 -0.84 -7.89 -12.58
C GLU A 102 0.29 -8.92 -12.80
N GLU A 103 0.19 -10.09 -12.16
CA GLU A 103 1.20 -11.14 -12.24
C GLU A 103 0.55 -12.54 -12.38
N PRO A 104 0.15 -12.96 -13.60
CA PRO A 104 -0.54 -14.23 -13.82
C PRO A 104 0.26 -15.47 -13.40
N GLY A 105 1.59 -15.34 -13.36
CA GLY A 105 2.53 -16.39 -12.97
C GLY A 105 2.74 -16.55 -11.46
N ASN A 106 2.11 -15.72 -10.63
CA ASN A 106 2.30 -15.76 -9.19
C ASN A 106 1.68 -17.05 -8.59
N GLU A 107 2.54 -17.96 -8.11
CA GLU A 107 2.13 -19.26 -7.57
C GLU A 107 1.18 -19.11 -6.37
N THR A 108 1.41 -18.12 -5.51
CA THR A 108 0.61 -17.93 -4.29
C THR A 108 -0.80 -17.48 -4.63
N VAL A 109 -0.94 -16.52 -5.56
CA VAL A 109 -2.25 -16.07 -6.05
C VAL A 109 -3.01 -17.21 -6.74
N ASN A 110 -2.33 -17.98 -7.59
CA ASN A 110 -2.92 -19.14 -8.27
C ASN A 110 -3.41 -20.21 -7.29
N LEU A 111 -2.63 -20.49 -6.23
CA LEU A 111 -3.02 -21.41 -5.17
C LEU A 111 -4.28 -20.93 -4.43
N GLU A 112 -4.35 -19.65 -4.08
CA GLU A 112 -5.52 -19.07 -3.40
C GLU A 112 -6.77 -19.07 -4.30
N LEU A 113 -6.62 -18.75 -5.60
CA LEU A 113 -7.72 -18.86 -6.57
C LEU A 113 -8.22 -20.32 -6.68
N GLY A 114 -7.31 -21.29 -6.71
CA GLY A 114 -7.66 -22.72 -6.72
C GLY A 114 -8.41 -23.15 -5.46
N ARG A 115 -7.95 -22.72 -4.28
CA ARG A 115 -8.64 -22.97 -2.99
C ARG A 115 -10.05 -22.37 -2.98
N SER A 116 -10.19 -21.15 -3.48
CA SER A 116 -11.48 -20.47 -3.61
C SER A 116 -12.44 -21.24 -4.53
N ALA A 117 -11.96 -21.68 -5.71
CA ALA A 117 -12.77 -22.45 -6.66
C ALA A 117 -13.27 -23.79 -6.07
N VAL A 118 -12.43 -24.49 -5.30
CA VAL A 118 -12.84 -25.74 -4.62
C VAL A 118 -13.93 -25.49 -3.58
N LYS A 119 -13.88 -24.37 -2.84
CA LYS A 119 -14.94 -24.02 -1.89
C LYS A 119 -16.26 -23.72 -2.59
N GLN A 120 -16.23 -23.03 -3.73
CA GLN A 120 -17.42 -22.68 -4.50
C GLN A 120 -18.08 -23.88 -5.21
N GLY A 121 -17.29 -24.87 -5.65
CA GLY A 121 -17.81 -26.07 -6.32
C GLY A 121 -18.36 -27.15 -5.38
N ARG A 122 -18.27 -26.96 -4.05
CA ARG A 122 -18.80 -27.87 -3.03
C ARG A 122 -20.19 -27.47 -2.52
N VAL A 123 -20.84 -26.52 -3.19
CA VAL A 123 -22.20 -26.03 -2.88
C VAL A 123 -23.22 -26.74 -3.75
#